data_AF-A0A7Y0XDC9-F1
#
_entry.id   AF-A0A7Y0XDC9-F1
#
_cell.length_a   1.000
_cell.length_b   1.000
_cell.length_c   1.000
_cell.angle_alpha   90.00
_cell.angle_beta   90.00
_cell.angle_gamma   90.00
#
_symmetry.space_group_name_H-M   'P 1'
#
loop_
_entity.id
_entity.type
_entity.pdbx_description
1 polymer ?
#
loop_
_entity_poly.entity_id
_entity_poly.type
_entity_poly.pdbx_seq_one_letter_code
_entity_poly.pdbx_strand_id
1 'polypeptide(L)' 'ALTERGGLIGFSLYPFHLPNGSQCTLDDFCQMVAKTADMFGVDHLGIGSDLCLNQPQQVLEWMRNGRWSKAMDYG' A
#
# COMPACT_ATOMS: atom_id res chain seq x y z
N ALA A 1 3.39 -15.65 -11.36
CA ALA A 1 4.12 -14.67 -12.21
C ALA A 1 5.07 -13.74 -11.45
N LEU A 2 4.62 -13.03 -10.40
CA LEU A 2 5.50 -12.15 -9.61
C LEU A 2 6.39 -12.94 -8.64
N THR A 3 5.78 -13.73 -7.76
CA THR A 3 6.49 -14.53 -6.74
C THR A 3 7.30 -15.67 -7.36
N GLU A 4 6.78 -16.30 -8.42
CA GLU A 4 7.54 -17.23 -9.29
C GLU A 4 8.87 -16.66 -9.81
N ARG A 5 9.00 -15.33 -9.87
CA ARG A 5 10.23 -14.63 -10.29
C ARG A 5 11.02 -14.03 -9.11
N GLY A 6 10.71 -14.44 -7.87
CA GLY A 6 11.34 -13.92 -6.66
C GLY A 6 10.83 -12.56 -6.19
N GLY A 7 9.70 -12.08 -6.73
CA GLY A 7 9.11 -10.80 -6.34
C GLY A 7 8.42 -10.81 -4.98
N LEU A 8 8.08 -9.60 -4.48
CA LEU A 8 7.40 -9.38 -3.20
C LEU A 8 6.01 -8.75 -3.41
N ILE A 9 5.05 -9.12 -2.55
CA ILE A 9 3.72 -8.52 -2.45
C ILE A 9 3.70 -7.63 -1.19
N GLY A 10 3.56 -6.33 -1.39
CA GLY A 10 3.45 -5.35 -0.31
C GLY A 10 1.99 -5.04 0.03
N PHE A 11 1.57 -5.27 1.27
CA PHE A 11 0.23 -4.87 1.72
C PHE A 11 0.20 -3.38 2.05
N SER A 12 -0.69 -2.68 1.36
CA SER A 12 -1.06 -1.30 1.65
C SER A 12 -2.08 -1.23 2.79
N LEU A 13 -2.00 -0.17 3.59
CA LEU A 13 -3.01 0.17 4.60
C LEU A 13 -3.91 1.32 4.14
N TYR A 14 -3.87 1.65 2.84
CA TYR A 14 -4.75 2.64 2.26
C TYR A 14 -6.19 2.08 2.21
N PRO A 15 -7.20 2.81 2.72
CA PRO A 15 -8.55 2.27 2.85
C PRO A 15 -9.13 1.66 1.57
N PHE A 16 -8.87 2.22 0.39
CA PHE A 16 -9.40 1.66 -0.86
C PHE A 16 -8.77 0.33 -1.28
N HIS A 17 -7.67 -0.09 -0.67
CA HIS A 17 -7.05 -1.39 -0.88
C HIS A 17 -7.49 -2.43 0.16
N LEU A 18 -8.14 -2.00 1.25
CA LEU A 18 -8.49 -2.86 2.37
C LEU A 18 -9.88 -3.49 2.20
N PRO A 19 -10.09 -4.71 2.71
CA PRO A 19 -11.42 -5.28 2.87
C PRO A 19 -12.31 -4.32 3.65
N ASN A 20 -13.54 -4.10 3.20
CA ASN A 20 -14.50 -3.18 3.84
C ASN A 20 -14.04 -1.71 3.91
N GLY A 21 -13.04 -1.31 3.12
CA GLY A 21 -12.62 0.08 3.06
C GLY A 21 -12.05 0.59 4.39
N SER A 22 -12.48 1.78 4.80
CA SER A 22 -12.11 2.36 6.10
C SER A 22 -12.69 1.61 7.32
N GLN A 23 -13.60 0.65 7.11
CA GLN A 23 -14.16 -0.20 8.17
C GLN A 23 -13.41 -1.53 8.32
N CYS A 24 -12.26 -1.69 7.64
CA CYS A 24 -11.41 -2.87 7.77
C CYS A 24 -11.04 -3.10 9.24
N THR A 25 -11.36 -4.28 9.75
CA THR A 25 -10.91 -4.69 11.08
C THR A 25 -9.51 -5.30 11.02
N LEU A 26 -8.85 -5.41 12.18
CA LEU A 26 -7.57 -6.11 12.26
C LEU A 26 -7.71 -7.58 11.85
N ASP A 27 -8.84 -8.21 12.18
CA ASP A 27 -9.11 -9.60 11.81
C ASP A 27 -9.28 -9.75 10.28
N ASP A 28 -10.04 -8.85 9.64
CA ASP A 28 -10.17 -8.82 8.17
C ASP A 28 -8.80 -8.69 7.49
N PHE A 29 -7.95 -7.80 7.99
CA PHE A 29 -6.59 -7.60 7.47
C PHE A 29 -5.73 -8.85 7.66
N CYS A 30 -5.72 -9.42 8.87
CA CYS A 30 -4.95 -10.62 9.17
C CYS A 30 -5.40 -11.82 8.31
N GLN A 31 -6.70 -12.00 8.10
CA GLN A 31 -7.24 -13.04 7.23
C GLN A 31 -6.84 -12.84 5.77
N MET A 32 -6.85 -11.60 5.27
CA MET A 32 -6.36 -11.27 3.94
C MET A 32 -4.87 -11.63 3.79
N VAL A 33 -4.04 -11.28 4.78
CA VAL A 33 -2.60 -11.60 4.77
C VAL A 33 -2.37 -13.11 4.83
N ALA A 34 -3.06 -13.83 5.73
CA ALA A 34 -2.94 -15.27 5.88
C ALA A 34 -3.31 -16.01 4.58
N LYS A 35 -4.43 -15.66 3.96
CA LYS A 35 -4.84 -16.23 2.67
C LYS A 35 -3.80 -15.99 1.58
N THR A 36 -3.18 -14.81 1.57
CA THR A 36 -2.14 -14.48 0.58
C THR A 36 -0.86 -15.28 0.86
N ALA A 37 -0.52 -15.52 2.13
CA ALA A 37 0.60 -16.38 2.52
C ALA A 37 0.40 -17.82 2.05
N ASP A 38 -0.81 -18.36 2.21
CA ASP A 38 -1.15 -19.71 1.72
C ASP A 38 -1.01 -19.82 0.20
N MET A 39 -1.31 -18.75 -0.53
CA MET A 39 -1.25 -18.72 -1.99
C MET A 39 0.17 -18.52 -2.54
N PHE A 40 0.99 -17.72 -1.86
CA PHE A 40 2.23 -17.19 -2.44
C PHE A 40 3.49 -17.42 -1.60
N GLY A 41 3.36 -17.97 -0.40
CA GLY A 41 4.45 -18.18 0.55
C GLY A 41 4.78 -16.93 1.37
N VAL A 42 5.07 -17.12 2.65
CA VAL A 42 5.38 -16.03 3.59
C VAL A 42 6.64 -15.23 3.21
N ASP A 43 7.61 -15.88 2.56
CA ASP A 43 8.87 -15.24 2.12
C ASP A 43 8.67 -14.17 1.05
N HIS A 44 7.49 -14.16 0.42
CA HIS A 44 7.12 -13.21 -0.62
C HIS A 44 6.24 -12.06 -0.11
N LEU A 45 5.99 -11.97 1.20
CA LEU A 45 5.09 -10.97 1.78
C LEU A 45 5.85 -9.85 2.50
N GLY A 46 5.35 -8.63 2.36
CA GLY A 46 5.85 -7.46 3.09
C GLY A 46 4.75 -6.43 3.35
N ILE A 47 5.08 -5.40 4.13
CA ILE A 47 4.17 -4.27 4.38
C ILE A 47 4.69 -3.04 3.64
N GLY A 48 3.81 -2.45 2.83
CA GLY A 48 4.04 -1.19 2.14
C GLY A 48 2.88 -0.24 2.46
N SER A 49 2.87 0.29 3.69
CA SER A 49 1.66 0.82 4.33
C SER A 49 0.96 1.96 3.59
N ASP A 50 1.69 2.72 2.75
CA ASP A 50 1.18 3.91 2.06
C ASP A 50 0.65 4.99 3.02
N LEU A 51 1.22 5.03 4.23
CA LEU A 51 0.82 6.00 5.26
C LEU A 51 1.52 7.35 5.05
N CYS A 52 0.72 8.40 4.89
CA CYS A 52 1.18 9.79 4.85
C CYS A 52 1.13 10.45 6.24
N LEU A 53 1.80 9.84 7.23
CA LEU A 53 1.80 10.33 8.61
C LEU A 53 2.41 11.73 8.71
N ASN A 54 1.82 12.57 9.56
CA ASN A 54 2.29 13.92 9.85
C ASN A 54 2.42 14.84 8.62
N GLN A 55 1.73 14.51 7.52
CA GLN A 55 1.65 15.36 6.34
C GLN A 55 0.35 16.18 6.37
N PRO A 56 0.41 17.49 6.08
CA PRO A 56 -0.80 18.29 5.93
C PRO A 56 -1.56 17.86 4.67
N GLN A 57 -2.89 18.06 4.67
CA GLN A 57 -3.77 17.69 3.55
C GLN A 57 -3.28 18.22 2.19
N GLN A 58 -2.72 19.43 2.16
CA GLN A 58 -2.16 20.05 0.96
C GLN A 58 -1.07 19.20 0.26
N VAL A 59 -0.32 18.37 1.01
CA VAL A 59 0.68 17.48 0.42
C VAL A 59 0.01 16.31 -0.29
N LEU A 60 -1.06 15.75 0.30
CA LEU A 60 -1.87 14.71 -0.35
C LEU A 60 -2.53 15.24 -1.63
N GLU A 61 -3.07 16.46 -1.58
CA GLU A 61 -3.66 17.12 -2.75
C GLU A 61 -2.61 17.39 -3.84
N TRP A 62 -1.41 17.84 -3.45
CA TRP A 62 -0.28 18.00 -4.36
C TRP A 62 0.10 16.66 -5.04
N MET A 63 0.25 15.58 -4.27
CA MET A 63 0.56 14.23 -4.81
C MET A 63 -0.55 13.72 -5.74
N ARG A 64 -1.83 13.87 -5.35
CA ARG A 64 -3.00 13.37 -6.11
C ARG A 64 -3.19 14.07 -7.45
N ASN A 65 -2.68 15.28 -7.61
CA ASN A 65 -2.68 15.99 -8.88
C ASN A 65 -1.49 15.62 -9.79
N GLY A 66 -0.94 14.42 -9.62
CA GLY A 66 0.10 13.87 -10.49
C GLY A 66 1.46 14.56 -10.35
N ARG A 67 1.70 15.31 -9.28
CA ARG A 67 2.98 15.97 -9.05
C ARG A 67 3.93 15.02 -8.31
N TRP A 68 5.15 14.89 -8.82
CA TRP A 68 6.20 14.04 -8.26
C TRP A 68 7.41 14.83 -7.71
N SER A 69 7.58 16.09 -8.11
CA SER A 69 8.66 16.97 -7.65
C SER A 69 8.14 18.26 -7.00
N LYS A 70 8.64 18.57 -5.79
CA LYS A 70 8.38 19.84 -5.12
C LYS A 70 9.25 20.97 -5.66
N ALA A 71 10.34 20.65 -6.36
CA ALA A 71 11.19 21.62 -7.02
C ALA A 71 10.58 22.02 -8.37
N MET A 72 10.65 23.31 -8.70
CA MET A 72 10.37 23.75 -10.07
C MET A 72 11.47 23.22 -10.98
N ASP A 73 11.03 22.52 -12.02
CA ASP A 73 11.86 22.11 -13.14
C ASP A 73 11.66 23.12 -14.27
N TYR A 74 12.76 23.67 -14.79
CA TYR A 74 12.73 24.66 -15.88
C TYR A 74 12.86 24.00 -17.27
N GLY A 75 13.01 22.67 -17.32
CA GLY A 75 13.35 21.91 -18.51
C GLY A 75 14.73 21.27 -18.41
#